data_AF-A0A7R8CKM7-F1
#
_entry.id   AF-A0A7R8CKM7-F1
#
_cell.length_a   1.000
_cell.length_b   1.000
_cell.length_c   1.000
_cell.angle_alpha   90.00
_cell.angle_beta   90.00
_cell.angle_gamma   90.00
#
_symmetry.space_group_name_H-M   'P 1'
#
loop_
_entity.id
_entity.type
_entity.pdbx_description
1 polymer ?
#
loop_
_entity_poly.entity_id
_entity_poly.type
_entity_poly.pdbx_seq_one_letter_code
_entity_poly.pdbx_strand_id
1 'polypeptide(L)'
;MRQNWTHIDYSKAECIVCKTKISYRVSSTNNFHRHLRTVFPKIPQEKRPVKPGINEGACESSVHIAAAAVSTASFISTTPHFPKTSTQSSMKKFFLNSQTPSREKKNSKELAKMIATYFQPFSVVEDKVFRKFTHALNPVYAIPSRKPLSQKVIPNLYH
;
A
#
# COMPACT_ATOMS: atom_id res chain seq x y z
N MET A 1 1.85 -8.27 -7.37
CA MET A 1 1.54 -9.05 -8.57
C MET A 1 2.52 -10.21 -8.68
N ARG A 2 2.06 -11.43 -8.98
CA ARG A 2 2.94 -12.46 -9.59
C ARG A 2 3.00 -12.15 -11.09
N GLN A 3 4.19 -12.22 -11.70
CA GLN A 3 4.27 -12.26 -13.16
C GLN A 3 3.97 -13.70 -13.60
N ASN A 4 3.16 -13.84 -14.66
CA ASN A 4 2.77 -15.15 -15.22
C ASN A 4 3.47 -15.44 -16.56
N TRP A 5 4.32 -14.52 -17.02
CA TRP A 5 4.91 -14.48 -18.35
C TRP A 5 6.40 -14.15 -18.27
N THR A 6 7.21 -14.88 -19.04
CA THR A 6 8.59 -14.50 -19.36
C THR A 6 8.60 -13.99 -20.80
N HIS A 7 9.01 -12.74 -21.02
CA HIS A 7 9.16 -12.22 -22.38
C HIS A 7 10.41 -12.83 -23.03
N ILE A 8 10.28 -13.28 -24.28
CA ILE A 8 11.38 -13.82 -25.09
C ILE A 8 11.78 -12.78 -26.13
N ASP A 9 10.81 -12.34 -26.93
CA ASP A 9 10.97 -11.37 -28.02
C ASP A 9 9.97 -10.22 -27.84
N TYR A 10 10.18 -9.10 -28.55
CA TYR A 10 9.21 -8.00 -28.71
C TYR A 10 7.79 -8.42 -29.16
N SER A 11 7.62 -9.65 -29.65
CA SER A 11 6.35 -10.22 -30.09
C SER A 11 6.02 -11.60 -29.51
N LYS A 12 6.83 -12.16 -28.59
CA LYS A 12 6.63 -13.50 -28.01
C LYS A 12 6.90 -13.56 -26.51
N ALA A 13 6.02 -14.21 -25.76
CA ALA A 13 6.22 -14.50 -24.33
C ALA A 13 5.87 -15.96 -24.00
N GLU A 14 6.53 -16.53 -22.99
CA GLU A 14 6.29 -17.87 -22.46
C GLU A 14 5.47 -17.82 -21.18
N CYS A 15 4.45 -18.66 -21.05
CA CYS A 15 3.71 -18.80 -19.79
C CYS A 15 4.59 -19.52 -18.76
N ILE A 16 4.80 -18.88 -17.60
CA ILE A 16 5.64 -19.43 -16.52
C ILE A 16 5.07 -20.75 -15.97
N VAL A 17 3.75 -20.92 -15.98
CA VAL A 17 3.05 -22.09 -15.43
C VAL A 17 3.17 -23.34 -16.30
N CYS A 18 2.95 -23.21 -17.62
CA CYS A 18 2.78 -24.35 -18.53
C CYS A 18 3.72 -24.32 -19.75
N LYS A 19 4.71 -23.41 -19.75
CA LYS A 19 5.77 -23.31 -20.76
C LYS A 19 5.31 -23.12 -22.21
N THR A 20 4.04 -22.78 -22.41
CA THR A 20 3.46 -22.46 -23.72
C THR A 20 3.95 -21.09 -24.18
N LYS A 21 4.53 -21.01 -25.38
CA LYS A 21 4.97 -19.76 -26.02
C LYS A 21 3.83 -19.16 -26.84
N ILE A 22 3.61 -17.86 -26.71
CA ILE A 22 2.46 -17.14 -27.29
C ILE A 22 2.92 -15.86 -27.96
N SER A 23 2.44 -15.63 -29.17
CA SER A 23 2.64 -14.38 -29.90
C SER A 23 1.68 -13.28 -29.46
N TYR A 24 2.16 -12.04 -29.43
CA TYR A 24 1.36 -10.86 -29.07
C TYR A 24 1.76 -9.65 -29.92
N ARG A 25 0.94 -8.61 -29.89
CA ARG A 25 1.27 -7.26 -30.38
C ARG A 25 1.41 -6.35 -29.17
N VAL A 26 2.32 -5.38 -29.22
CA VAL A 26 2.53 -4.41 -28.12
C VAL A 26 1.23 -3.71 -27.70
N SER A 27 0.31 -3.49 -28.65
CA SER A 27 -1.02 -2.91 -28.44
C SER A 27 -2.12 -3.87 -27.96
N SER A 28 -1.87 -5.19 -27.81
CA SER A 28 -2.92 -6.12 -27.37
C SER A 28 -2.41 -7.34 -26.59
N THR A 29 -2.93 -7.49 -25.36
CA THR A 29 -2.68 -8.60 -24.44
C THR A 29 -3.81 -9.65 -24.43
N ASN A 30 -4.74 -9.60 -25.39
CA ASN A 30 -5.90 -10.51 -25.43
C ASN A 30 -5.50 -11.99 -25.51
N ASN A 31 -4.41 -12.32 -26.20
CA ASN A 31 -3.88 -13.68 -26.30
C ASN A 31 -3.44 -14.22 -24.92
N PHE A 32 -2.84 -13.36 -24.09
CA PHE A 32 -2.47 -13.72 -22.72
C PHE A 32 -3.72 -13.98 -21.87
N HIS A 33 -4.71 -13.08 -21.88
CA HIS A 33 -5.96 -13.27 -21.12
C HIS A 33 -6.78 -14.48 -21.58
N ARG A 34 -6.76 -14.81 -22.88
CA ARG A 34 -7.37 -16.06 -23.40
C ARG A 34 -6.68 -17.30 -22.83
N HIS A 35 -5.35 -17.32 -22.82
CA HIS A 35 -4.57 -18.45 -22.31
C HIS A 35 -4.63 -18.61 -20.79
N LEU A 36 -4.56 -17.51 -20.02
CA LEU A 36 -4.71 -17.59 -18.56
C LEU A 36 -6.06 -18.22 -18.17
N ARG A 37 -7.14 -17.91 -18.90
CA ARG A 37 -8.47 -18.52 -18.69
C ARG A 37 -8.54 -20.01 -19.05
N THR A 38 -7.67 -20.55 -19.90
CA THR A 38 -7.65 -21.99 -20.21
C THR A 38 -6.66 -22.78 -19.35
N VAL A 39 -5.67 -22.13 -18.74
CA VAL A 39 -4.67 -22.76 -17.86
C VAL A 39 -5.08 -22.71 -16.40
N PHE A 40 -5.56 -21.58 -15.86
CA PHE A 40 -5.90 -21.48 -14.43
C PHE A 40 -6.92 -22.51 -13.94
N PRO A 41 -7.97 -22.91 -14.69
CA PRO A 41 -8.88 -23.99 -14.29
C PRO A 41 -8.22 -25.38 -14.21
N LYS A 42 -7.02 -25.56 -14.77
CA LYS A 42 -6.28 -26.82 -14.83
C LYS A 42 -5.12 -26.89 -13.84
N ILE A 43 -4.97 -25.94 -12.92
CA ILE A 43 -3.93 -25.95 -11.90
C ILE A 43 -4.50 -26.51 -10.59
N PRO A 44 -4.06 -27.69 -10.11
CA PRO A 44 -4.31 -28.12 -8.74
C PRO A 44 -3.74 -27.06 -7.77
N GLN A 45 -4.60 -26.52 -6.91
CA GLN A 45 -4.16 -25.54 -5.90
C GLN A 45 -3.27 -26.25 -4.87
N GLU A 46 -1.95 -26.11 -5.01
CA GLU A 46 -0.96 -26.61 -4.06
C GLU A 46 -1.17 -25.93 -2.69
N LYS A 47 -1.90 -26.61 -1.80
CA LYS A 47 -2.15 -26.17 -0.43
C LYS A 47 -0.86 -26.23 0.36
N ARG A 48 -0.14 -25.10 0.48
CA ARG A 48 0.96 -24.98 1.44
C ARG A 48 0.46 -25.33 2.85
N PRO A 49 1.15 -26.21 3.60
CA PRO A 49 0.77 -26.51 4.97
C PRO A 49 0.97 -25.28 5.86
N VAL A 50 -0.04 -24.97 6.67
CA VAL A 50 0.04 -23.94 7.71
C VAL A 50 0.76 -24.56 8.91
N LYS A 51 1.88 -23.97 9.34
CA LYS A 51 2.50 -24.29 10.64
C LYS A 51 1.90 -23.38 11.72
N PRO A 52 1.34 -23.91 12.82
CA PRO A 52 0.83 -23.10 13.93
C PRO A 52 1.91 -22.85 15.00
N GLY A 53 1.83 -21.68 15.66
CA GLY A 53 2.44 -21.40 16.96
C GLY A 53 3.96 -21.13 17.00
N ILE A 54 4.35 -19.96 17.48
CA ILE A 54 4.75 -19.69 18.88
C ILE A 54 4.77 -18.14 19.05
N ASN A 55 4.98 -17.63 20.26
CA ASN A 55 4.34 -16.42 20.80
C ASN A 55 5.27 -15.51 21.63
N GLU A 56 4.74 -14.34 22.01
CA GLU A 56 5.28 -13.38 23.00
C GLU A 56 6.65 -12.73 22.72
N GLY A 57 6.96 -11.63 23.42
CA GLY A 57 8.26 -10.94 23.31
C GLY A 57 8.24 -9.41 23.33
N ALA A 58 7.38 -8.78 24.13
CA ALA A 58 7.47 -7.34 24.38
C ALA A 58 8.55 -7.04 25.45
N CYS A 59 9.33 -5.98 25.26
CA CYS A 59 10.11 -5.37 26.34
C CYS A 59 10.10 -3.84 26.17
N GLU A 60 9.57 -3.16 27.18
CA GLU A 60 9.65 -1.71 27.31
C GLU A 60 11.00 -1.34 27.97
N SER A 61 11.44 -0.09 27.81
CA SER A 61 12.54 0.46 28.62
C SER A 61 12.12 1.81 29.17
N SER A 62 11.79 1.82 30.46
CA SER A 62 11.38 3.01 31.20
C SER A 62 12.57 3.83 31.68
N VAL A 63 12.26 5.08 32.03
CA VAL A 63 13.22 6.13 32.44
C VAL A 63 13.71 5.89 33.87
N HIS A 64 14.99 6.20 34.14
CA HIS A 64 15.52 6.37 35.50
C HIS A 64 16.11 7.79 35.69
N ILE A 65 15.93 8.36 36.88
CA ILE A 65 16.32 9.74 37.25
C ILE A 65 16.99 9.75 38.63
N ALA A 66 18.18 10.37 38.72
CA ALA A 66 18.81 11.07 39.87
C ALA A 66 20.23 11.51 39.39
N ALA A 67 20.78 12.72 39.58
CA ALA A 67 20.85 13.67 40.71
C ALA A 67 21.76 13.17 41.86
N ALA A 68 22.81 13.87 42.32
CA ALA A 68 23.48 15.12 41.89
C ALA A 68 24.95 15.11 42.47
N ALA A 69 25.83 16.13 42.52
CA ALA A 69 25.78 17.58 42.26
C ALA A 69 27.21 18.17 42.07
N VAL A 70 27.33 19.52 42.00
CA VAL A 70 28.41 20.42 42.55
C VAL A 70 29.86 19.87 42.62
N SER A 71 30.89 20.47 41.99
CA SER A 71 31.03 21.71 41.18
C SER A 71 32.27 21.52 40.24
N THR A 72 32.95 22.46 39.56
CA THR A 72 33.06 23.95 39.50
C THR A 72 33.60 24.30 38.06
N ALA A 73 33.86 25.51 37.51
CA ALA A 73 33.83 26.92 37.93
C ALA A 73 33.65 27.85 36.67
N SER A 74 34.27 29.04 36.69
CA SER A 74 34.48 30.03 35.60
C SER A 74 35.05 29.43 34.29
N PHE A 75 34.91 30.05 33.10
CA PHE A 75 35.00 31.48 32.78
C PHE A 75 33.95 32.02 31.79
N ILE A 76 33.86 33.36 31.74
CA ILE A 76 32.93 34.16 30.92
C ILE A 76 33.57 34.55 29.59
N SER A 77 32.81 34.52 28.50
CA SER A 77 33.08 35.31 27.28
C SER A 77 31.79 35.55 26.49
N THR A 78 31.74 36.66 25.73
CA THR A 78 30.48 37.32 25.35
C THR A 78 30.38 37.56 23.85
N THR A 79 29.30 37.10 23.19
CA THR A 79 28.86 37.58 21.86
C THR A 79 27.32 37.58 21.73
N PRO A 80 26.67 38.58 21.10
CA PRO A 80 25.21 38.71 21.08
C PRO A 80 24.53 38.44 19.71
N HIS A 81 23.23 38.13 19.76
CA HIS A 81 22.26 38.08 18.65
C HIS A 81 22.50 36.96 17.60
N PHE A 82 21.53 36.45 16.81
CA PHE A 82 20.31 37.01 16.21
C PHE A 82 19.05 36.13 16.42
N PRO A 83 17.81 36.60 16.12
CA PRO A 83 16.57 35.92 16.51
C PRO A 83 16.21 34.70 15.66
N LYS A 84 15.46 33.77 16.27
CA LYS A 84 14.88 32.59 15.62
C LYS A 84 13.86 33.02 14.56
N THR A 85 14.19 32.87 13.28
CA THR A 85 13.25 33.13 12.18
C THR A 85 12.07 32.15 12.26
N SER A 86 10.88 32.66 12.58
CA SER A 86 9.65 31.87 12.52
C SER A 86 9.28 31.64 11.06
N THR A 87 9.77 30.54 10.49
CA THR A 87 9.51 30.14 9.10
C THR A 87 8.04 29.77 8.94
N GLN A 88 7.20 30.76 8.62
CA GLN A 88 5.76 30.61 8.45
C GLN A 88 5.47 29.45 7.49
N SER A 89 4.80 28.41 7.98
CA SER A 89 4.55 27.22 7.18
C SER A 89 3.62 27.56 6.01
N SER A 90 4.15 27.49 4.78
CA SER A 90 3.42 27.87 3.57
C SER A 90 2.01 27.27 3.53
N MET A 91 1.00 28.12 3.31
CA MET A 91 -0.42 27.75 3.33
C MET A 91 -0.77 26.63 2.34
N LYS A 92 0.09 26.36 1.33
CA LYS A 92 0.03 25.20 0.43
C LYS A 92 -0.18 23.87 1.17
N LYS A 93 0.34 23.70 2.39
CA LYS A 93 0.10 22.50 3.22
C LYS A 93 -1.38 22.28 3.57
N PHE A 94 -2.15 23.34 3.82
CA PHE A 94 -3.57 23.21 4.20
C PHE A 94 -4.44 22.78 3.00
N PHE A 95 -4.16 23.31 1.81
CA PHE A 95 -4.87 22.95 0.58
C PHE A 95 -4.56 21.53 0.10
N LEU A 96 -3.37 21.00 0.40
CA LEU A 96 -2.95 19.66 0.01
C LEU A 96 -3.33 18.56 1.02
N ASN A 97 -3.24 18.83 2.33
CA ASN A 97 -3.36 17.77 3.34
C ASN A 97 -4.79 17.52 3.86
N SER A 98 -5.76 18.39 3.58
CA SER A 98 -7.13 18.23 4.07
C SER A 98 -7.96 17.27 3.20
N GLN A 99 -7.80 15.96 3.42
CA GLN A 99 -8.83 15.00 3.01
C GLN A 99 -10.01 15.11 3.97
N THR A 100 -11.07 15.81 3.54
CA THR A 100 -12.32 15.83 4.30
C THR A 100 -12.93 14.43 4.37
N PRO A 101 -13.59 14.03 5.48
CA PRO A 101 -14.16 12.69 5.64
C PRO A 101 -15.24 12.36 4.58
N SER A 102 -15.82 13.37 3.94
CA SER A 102 -16.69 13.20 2.76
C SER A 102 -15.92 12.67 1.53
N ARG A 103 -14.72 13.20 1.25
CA ARG A 103 -13.88 12.76 0.12
C ARG A 103 -13.30 11.36 0.37
N GLU A 104 -12.94 11.01 1.60
CA GLU A 104 -12.52 9.65 1.96
C GLU A 104 -13.64 8.62 1.76
N LYS A 105 -14.85 8.91 2.27
CA LYS A 105 -16.04 8.08 2.07
C LYS A 105 -16.38 7.92 0.58
N LYS A 106 -16.27 8.99 -0.23
CA LYS A 106 -16.46 8.93 -1.68
C LYS A 106 -15.44 8.01 -2.36
N ASN A 107 -14.14 8.18 -2.09
CA ASN A 107 -13.09 7.34 -2.68
C ASN A 107 -13.27 5.86 -2.28
N SER A 108 -13.65 5.60 -1.03
CA SER A 108 -13.93 4.25 -0.52
C SER A 108 -15.18 3.63 -1.17
N LYS A 109 -16.22 4.43 -1.42
CA LYS A 109 -17.44 4.01 -2.14
C LYS A 109 -17.14 3.63 -3.59
N GLU A 110 -16.37 4.43 -4.32
CA GLU A 110 -16.01 4.08 -5.72
C GLU A 110 -15.07 2.86 -5.78
N LEU A 111 -14.13 2.72 -4.84
CA LEU A 111 -13.31 1.50 -4.69
C LEU A 111 -14.16 0.26 -4.40
N ALA A 112 -15.15 0.38 -3.51
CA ALA A 112 -16.08 -0.69 -3.16
C ALA A 112 -16.99 -1.08 -4.35
N LYS A 113 -17.48 -0.13 -5.14
CA LYS A 113 -18.17 -0.41 -6.42
C LYS A 113 -17.27 -1.18 -7.39
N MET A 114 -16.03 -0.71 -7.62
CA MET A 114 -15.08 -1.38 -8.51
C MET A 114 -14.85 -2.84 -8.09
N ILE A 115 -14.77 -3.10 -6.78
CA ILE A 115 -14.63 -4.45 -6.24
C ILE A 115 -15.89 -5.29 -6.49
N ALA A 116 -17.07 -4.76 -6.18
CA ALA A 116 -18.34 -5.48 -6.33
C ALA A 116 -18.72 -5.73 -7.81
N THR A 117 -18.75 -4.69 -8.64
CA THR A 117 -19.18 -4.74 -10.05
C THR A 117 -18.29 -5.65 -10.91
N TYR A 118 -16.98 -5.70 -10.63
CA TYR A 118 -16.02 -6.52 -11.38
C TYR A 118 -15.54 -7.76 -10.61
N PHE A 119 -16.25 -8.15 -9.54
CA PHE A 119 -15.96 -9.31 -8.69
C PHE A 119 -14.46 -9.44 -8.30
N GLN A 120 -13.81 -8.32 -7.99
CA GLN A 120 -12.38 -8.32 -7.70
C GLN A 120 -12.11 -8.93 -6.32
N PRO A 121 -11.04 -9.73 -6.17
CA PRO A 121 -10.67 -10.25 -4.86
C PRO A 121 -10.23 -9.12 -3.94
N PHE A 122 -10.65 -9.15 -2.68
CA PHE A 122 -10.28 -8.16 -1.65
C PHE A 122 -8.76 -7.98 -1.49
N SER A 123 -7.93 -8.90 -1.95
CA SER A 123 -6.47 -8.77 -1.99
C SER A 123 -5.97 -7.61 -2.87
N VAL A 124 -6.78 -7.07 -3.79
CA VAL A 124 -6.40 -5.94 -4.66
C VAL A 124 -5.90 -4.72 -3.87
N VAL A 125 -6.51 -4.43 -2.71
CA VAL A 125 -6.16 -3.25 -1.89
C VAL A 125 -4.84 -3.38 -1.14
N GLU A 126 -4.27 -4.58 -1.11
CA GLU A 126 -2.94 -4.87 -0.54
C GLU A 126 -1.85 -5.01 -1.60
N ASP A 127 -2.20 -5.04 -2.90
CA ASP A 127 -1.19 -5.16 -3.95
C ASP A 127 -0.28 -3.93 -4.01
N LYS A 128 1.04 -4.18 -3.96
CA LYS A 128 2.07 -3.14 -3.89
C LYS A 128 2.06 -2.20 -5.09
N VAL A 129 1.60 -2.63 -6.27
CA VAL A 129 1.52 -1.80 -7.48
C VAL A 129 0.23 -0.97 -7.46
N PHE A 130 -0.91 -1.59 -7.11
CA PHE A 130 -2.17 -0.87 -6.94
C PHE A 130 -2.05 0.26 -5.89
N ARG A 131 -1.50 -0.05 -4.71
CA ARG A 131 -1.26 0.95 -3.66
C ARG A 131 -0.35 2.09 -4.09
N LYS A 132 0.71 1.81 -4.86
CA LYS A 132 1.60 2.85 -5.43
C LYS A 132 0.85 3.73 -6.45
N PHE A 133 0.06 3.13 -7.33
CA PHE A 133 -0.73 3.85 -8.33
C PHE A 133 -1.76 4.78 -7.69
N THR A 134 -2.55 4.29 -6.73
CA THR A 134 -3.53 5.13 -6.02
C THR A 134 -2.86 6.24 -5.22
N HIS A 135 -1.71 5.98 -4.57
CA HIS A 135 -0.97 7.02 -3.84
C HIS A 135 -0.38 8.09 -4.78
N ALA A 136 0.06 7.72 -6.00
CA ALA A 136 0.48 8.68 -7.01
C ALA A 136 -0.69 9.56 -7.54
N LEU A 137 -1.92 9.01 -7.61
CA LEU A 137 -3.11 9.77 -7.98
C LEU A 137 -3.66 10.65 -6.85
N ASN A 138 -3.56 10.19 -5.60
CA ASN A 138 -4.05 10.90 -4.42
C ASN A 138 -3.16 10.53 -3.20
N PRO A 139 -2.12 11.32 -2.91
CA PRO A 139 -1.16 11.00 -1.84
C PRO A 139 -1.77 10.89 -0.44
N VAL A 140 -2.89 11.59 -0.19
CA VAL A 140 -3.54 11.66 1.12
C VAL A 140 -4.45 10.46 1.39
N TYR A 141 -4.94 9.79 0.34
CA TYR A 141 -5.94 8.73 0.51
C TYR A 141 -5.35 7.42 1.05
N ALA A 142 -5.59 7.19 2.34
CA ALA A 142 -5.42 5.89 2.97
C ALA A 142 -6.42 4.87 2.39
N ILE A 143 -5.92 3.92 1.59
CA ILE A 143 -6.73 2.82 1.07
C ILE A 143 -7.22 1.96 2.25
N PRO A 144 -8.54 1.71 2.38
CA PRO A 144 -9.07 0.85 3.44
C PRO A 144 -8.64 -0.60 3.26
N SER A 145 -8.40 -1.30 4.38
CA SER A 145 -8.05 -2.72 4.38
C SER A 145 -9.27 -3.60 4.10
N ARG A 146 -9.04 -4.92 3.90
CA ARG A 146 -10.08 -5.89 3.51
C ARG A 146 -11.31 -5.87 4.43
N LYS A 147 -11.09 -5.85 5.76
CA LYS A 147 -12.16 -5.95 6.78
C LYS A 147 -13.16 -4.77 6.70
N PRO A 148 -12.74 -3.49 6.75
CA PRO A 148 -13.63 -2.36 6.49
C PRO A 148 -14.41 -2.47 5.18
N LEU A 149 -13.77 -2.87 4.08
CA LEU A 149 -14.44 -2.99 2.79
C LEU A 149 -15.52 -4.06 2.78
N SER A 150 -15.22 -5.29 3.24
CA SER A 150 -16.17 -6.40 3.22
C SER A 150 -17.26 -6.31 4.30
N GLN A 151 -16.96 -5.76 5.48
CA GLN A 151 -17.86 -5.75 6.63
C GLN A 151 -18.64 -4.44 6.82
N LYS A 152 -18.26 -3.35 6.14
CA LYS A 152 -18.92 -2.04 6.28
C LYS A 152 -19.17 -1.35 4.95
N VAL A 153 -18.14 -1.14 4.13
CA VAL A 153 -18.28 -0.27 2.94
C VAL A 153 -19.16 -0.92 1.86
N ILE A 154 -18.92 -2.18 1.49
CA ILE A 154 -19.72 -2.88 0.46
C ILE A 154 -21.16 -3.15 0.91
N PRO A 155 -21.45 -3.67 2.12
CA PRO A 155 -22.83 -3.80 2.60
C PRO A 155 -23.60 -2.49 2.51
N ASN A 156 -23.02 -1.38 2.98
CA ASN A 156 -23.61 -0.05 2.92
C ASN A 156 -23.66 0.58 1.50
N LEU A 157 -23.47 -0.21 0.43
CA LEU A 157 -23.84 0.18 -0.95
C LEU A 157 -25.17 -0.43 -1.42
N TYR A 158 -25.66 -1.47 -0.74
CA TYR A 158 -26.79 -2.30 -1.16
C TYR A 158 -27.86 -2.49 -0.05
N HIS A 159 -27.72 -1.73 1.04
CA HIS A 159 -28.68 -1.54 2.12
C HIS A 159 -29.18 -0.09 2.08
#